data_AF-A0A7V5HZV6-F1
#
_entry.id   AF-A0A7V5HZV6-F1
#
_cell.length_a   1.000
_cell.length_b   1.000
_cell.length_c   1.000
_cell.angle_alpha   90.00
_cell.angle_beta   90.00
_cell.angle_gamma   90.00
#
_symmetry.space_group_name_H-M   'P 1'
#
loop_
_entity.id
_entity.type
_entity.pdbx_description
1 polymer ?
#
loop_
_entity_poly.entity_id
_entity_poly.type
_entity_poly.pdbx_seq_one_letter_code
_entity_poly.pdbx_strand_id
1 'polypeptide(L)'
;MKKTKKWVVENNYRKLIMDILSKNGKTEEEIREEFKITLFPRVSSYKPETILRISSQTLKNHLRLLEREGLIKKGEDERYYIAEIG
;
A
#
# COMPACT_ATOMS: atom_id res chain seq x y z
N MET A 1 -13.16 -12.65 10.32
CA MET A 1 -12.26 -12.79 9.13
C MET A 1 -12.44 -14.16 8.48
N LYS A 2 -13.19 -14.27 7.38
CA LYS A 2 -13.19 -15.49 6.56
C LYS A 2 -11.74 -15.72 6.07
N LYS A 3 -11.20 -16.93 6.29
CA LYS A 3 -9.80 -17.33 6.02
C LYS A 3 -9.32 -17.07 4.58
N THR A 4 -10.20 -16.74 3.65
CA THR A 4 -9.98 -16.67 2.20
C THR A 4 -9.21 -15.44 1.68
N LYS A 5 -9.05 -14.36 2.46
CA LYS A 5 -8.38 -13.13 1.97
C LYS A 5 -6.97 -12.89 2.53
N LYS A 6 -6.49 -13.76 3.43
CA LYS A 6 -5.21 -13.56 4.14
C LYS A 6 -4.01 -13.60 3.19
N TRP A 7 -4.04 -14.49 2.19
CA TRP A 7 -2.97 -14.64 1.19
C TRP A 7 -2.75 -13.37 0.34
N VAL A 8 -3.80 -12.56 0.12
CA VAL A 8 -3.68 -11.32 -0.64
C VAL A 8 -2.79 -10.35 0.13
N VAL A 9 -3.01 -10.18 1.43
CA VAL A 9 -2.21 -9.31 2.28
C VAL A 9 -0.96 -10.00 2.84
N GLU A 10 -0.58 -11.20 2.40
CA GLU A 10 0.69 -11.82 2.80
C GLU A 10 1.89 -11.25 2.05
N ASN A 11 1.67 -10.68 0.86
CA ASN A 11 2.70 -10.01 0.08
C ASN A 11 3.09 -8.67 0.70
N ASN A 12 4.40 -8.45 0.88
CA ASN A 12 4.94 -7.26 1.55
C ASN A 12 4.56 -5.94 0.86
N TYR A 13 4.52 -5.88 -0.47
CA TYR A 13 4.09 -4.67 -1.19
C TYR A 13 2.62 -4.35 -0.92
N ARG A 14 1.75 -5.35 -0.90
CA ARG A 14 0.33 -5.13 -0.62
C ARG A 14 0.07 -4.76 0.83
N LYS A 15 0.85 -5.29 1.79
CA LYS A 15 0.82 -4.82 3.19
C LYS A 15 1.18 -3.34 3.27
N LEU A 16 2.28 -2.94 2.62
CA LEU A 16 2.73 -1.56 2.61
C LEU A 16 1.70 -0.62 1.95
N ILE A 17 1.10 -1.03 0.82
CA ILE A 17 0.02 -0.25 0.19
C ILE A 17 -1.15 -0.08 1.16
N MET A 18 -1.60 -1.15 1.83
CA MET A 18 -2.69 -1.06 2.80
C MET A 18 -2.32 -0.17 4.00
N ASP A 19 -1.06 -0.20 4.48
CA ASP A 19 -0.57 0.67 5.55
C ASP A 19 -0.55 2.15 5.12
N ILE A 20 -0.06 2.44 3.91
CA ILE A 20 -0.06 3.78 3.31
C ILE A 20 -1.50 4.32 3.22
N LEU A 21 -2.45 3.49 2.77
CA LEU A 21 -3.85 3.86 2.60
C LEU A 21 -4.64 3.94 3.92
N SER A 22 -4.12 3.36 5.01
CA SER A 22 -4.79 3.38 6.32
C SER A 22 -4.81 4.77 6.96
N LYS A 23 -3.86 5.64 6.58
CA LYS A 23 -3.75 7.01 7.11
C LYS A 23 -4.74 7.95 6.43
N ASN A 24 -4.85 7.86 5.10
CA ASN A 24 -5.72 8.67 4.25
C ASN A 24 -5.78 8.07 2.84
N GLY A 25 -6.81 8.44 2.08
CA GLY A 25 -6.88 8.06 0.67
C GLY A 25 -5.76 8.72 -0.13
N LYS A 26 -5.14 7.95 -1.03
CA LYS A 26 -3.97 8.38 -1.81
C LYS A 26 -4.08 8.04 -3.29
N THR A 27 -3.50 8.87 -4.15
CA THR A 27 -3.34 8.61 -5.57
C THR A 27 -2.23 7.58 -5.81
N GLU A 28 -2.17 7.01 -7.03
CA GLU A 28 -1.08 6.10 -7.41
C GLU A 28 0.31 6.75 -7.26
N GLU A 29 0.42 8.04 -7.56
CA GLU A 29 1.67 8.79 -7.44
C GLU A 29 2.08 8.98 -5.97
N GLU A 30 1.15 9.39 -5.11
CA GLU A 30 1.41 9.56 -3.67
C GLU A 30 1.80 8.22 -3.01
N ILE A 31 1.19 7.10 -3.41
CA ILE A 31 1.57 5.76 -2.94
C ILE A 31 3.00 5.44 -3.39
N ARG A 32 3.32 5.69 -4.66
CA ARG A 32 4.66 5.44 -5.22
C ARG A 32 5.74 6.28 -4.54
N GLU A 33 5.42 7.48 -4.09
CA GLU A 33 6.32 8.34 -3.32
C GLU A 33 6.55 7.82 -1.91
N GLU A 34 5.51 7.36 -1.21
CA GLU A 34 5.62 6.78 0.13
C GLU A 34 6.49 5.51 0.15
N PHE A 35 6.49 4.72 -0.93
CA PHE A 35 7.43 3.60 -1.08
C PHE A 35 8.90 4.04 -1.01
N LYS A 36 9.21 5.30 -1.34
CA LYS A 36 10.57 5.81 -1.33
C LYS A 36 11.09 6.17 0.08
N ILE A 37 10.29 6.04 1.15
CA ILE A 37 10.58 6.70 2.44
C ILE A 37 10.95 5.71 3.57
N THR A 38 12.25 5.73 3.88
CA THR A 38 12.92 5.70 5.19
C THR A 38 12.68 4.53 6.16
N LEU A 39 13.70 3.67 6.29
CA LEU A 39 13.83 2.78 7.45
C LEU A 39 14.21 3.63 8.67
N PHE A 40 13.36 3.65 9.69
CA PHE A 40 13.71 4.15 11.03
C PHE A 40 14.24 2.98 11.87
N PRO A 41 15.57 2.75 11.95
CA PRO A 41 16.09 1.74 12.87
C PRO A 41 15.85 2.19 14.32
N ARG A 42 15.26 1.30 15.13
CA ARG A 42 14.96 1.57 16.55
C ARG A 42 16.18 1.75 17.46
N VAL A 43 17.38 1.44 16.97
CA VAL A 43 18.61 1.27 17.79
C VAL A 43 19.75 2.21 17.39
N SER A 44 19.52 3.10 16.42
CA SER A 44 20.55 4.02 15.94
C SER A 44 19.96 5.41 15.69
N SER A 45 20.71 6.45 16.04
CA SER A 45 20.44 7.83 15.61
C SER A 45 20.64 8.01 14.10
N TYR A 46 21.30 7.06 13.44
CA TYR A 46 21.44 6.99 12.00
C TYR A 46 20.14 6.45 11.39
N LYS A 47 19.46 7.27 10.58
CA LYS A 47 18.25 6.91 9.82
C LYS A 47 18.64 6.60 8.38
N PRO A 48 19.08 5.37 8.04
CA PRO A 48 19.34 5.01 6.65
C PRO A 48 18.03 5.11 5.86
N GLU A 49 17.99 6.04 4.91
CA GLU A 49 16.92 6.08 3.92
C GLU A 49 17.15 4.94 2.92
N THR A 50 16.52 3.79 3.17
CA THR A 50 16.38 2.76 2.12
C THR A 50 15.23 3.12 1.22
N ILE A 51 15.52 3.26 -0.07
CA ILE A 51 14.52 3.49 -1.10
C ILE A 51 13.99 2.13 -1.56
N LEU A 52 12.77 1.77 -1.12
CA LEU A 52 12.04 0.67 -1.76
C LEU A 52 11.42 1.22 -3.06
N ARG A 53 11.98 0.84 -4.21
CA ARG A 53 11.43 1.25 -5.50
C ARG A 53 10.41 0.23 -5.98
N ILE A 54 9.18 0.66 -6.20
CA ILE A 54 8.17 -0.11 -6.93
C ILE A 54 8.01 0.49 -8.34
N SER A 55 7.99 -0.36 -9.37
CA SER A 55 7.69 0.09 -10.72
C SER A 55 6.21 0.48 -10.83
N SER A 56 5.88 1.45 -11.69
CA SER A 56 4.47 1.85 -11.91
C SER A 56 3.60 0.65 -12.35
N GLN A 57 4.13 -0.24 -13.19
CA GLN A 57 3.39 -1.43 -13.63
C GLN A 57 3.12 -2.39 -12.46
N THR A 58 4.10 -2.62 -11.59
CA THR A 58 3.95 -3.48 -10.41
C THR A 58 2.93 -2.89 -9.44
N LEU A 59 2.98 -1.58 -9.20
CA LEU A 59 2.02 -0.88 -8.34
C LEU A 59 0.59 -1.02 -8.88
N LYS A 60 0.38 -0.74 -10.18
CA LYS A 60 -0.92 -0.93 -10.84
C LYS A 60 -1.46 -2.35 -10.70
N ASN A 61 -0.60 -3.36 -10.88
CA ASN A 61 -1.01 -4.75 -10.74
C ASN A 61 -1.45 -5.07 -9.30
N HIS A 62 -0.75 -4.53 -8.29
CA HIS A 62 -1.14 -4.70 -6.90
C HIS A 62 -2.43 -3.96 -6.55
N LEU A 63 -2.61 -2.72 -7.01
CA LEU A 63 -3.83 -1.95 -6.79
C LEU A 63 -5.04 -2.62 -7.43
N ARG A 64 -4.94 -3.08 -8.69
CA ARG A 64 -6.00 -3.83 -9.36
C ARG A 64 -6.38 -5.11 -8.63
N LEU A 65 -5.39 -5.83 -8.10
CA LEU A 65 -5.67 -7.04 -7.32
C LEU A 65 -6.39 -6.68 -6.01
N LEU A 66 -5.92 -5.67 -5.27
CA LEU A 66 -6.55 -5.24 -4.03
C LEU A 66 -8.00 -4.75 -4.25
N GLU A 67 -8.23 -4.02 -5.34
CA GLU A 67 -9.55 -3.54 -5.75
C GLU A 67 -10.47 -4.71 -6.13
N ARG A 68 -9.99 -5.63 -6.97
CA ARG A 68 -10.75 -6.84 -7.37
C ARG A 68 -11.16 -7.69 -6.17
N GLU A 69 -10.30 -7.80 -5.16
CA GLU A 69 -10.58 -8.56 -3.94
C GLU A 69 -11.42 -7.76 -2.91
N GLY A 70 -11.81 -6.54 -3.26
CA GLY A 70 -12.65 -5.65 -2.45
C GLY A 70 -11.98 -5.17 -1.17
N LEU A 71 -10.64 -5.04 -1.17
CA LEU A 71 -9.87 -4.53 -0.03
C LEU A 71 -9.68 -3.01 -0.11
N ILE A 72 -9.66 -2.46 -1.33
CA ILE A 72 -9.60 -1.03 -1.59
C ILE A 72 -10.66 -0.64 -2.62
N LYS A 73 -10.98 0.65 -2.70
CA LYS A 73 -11.84 1.25 -3.72
C LYS A 73 -11.16 2.48 -4.31
N LYS A 74 -11.28 2.72 -5.62
CA LYS A 74 -10.89 3.98 -6.25
C LYS A 74 -12.07 4.95 -6.22
N GLY A 75 -11.87 6.14 -5.66
CA GLY A 75 -12.84 7.24 -5.67
C GLY A 75 -12.83 8.00 -7.00
N GLU A 76 -13.82 8.88 -7.18
CA GLU A 76 -13.93 9.76 -8.34
C GLU A 76 -12.78 10.78 -8.43
N ASP A 77 -12.12 11.05 -7.30
CA ASP A 77 -10.95 11.90 -7.14
C ASP A 77 -9.62 11.20 -7.49
N GLU A 78 -9.69 10.03 -8.10
CA GLU A 78 -8.59 9.14 -8.42
C GLU A 78 -7.80 8.58 -7.23
N ARG A 79 -8.29 8.76 -6.01
CA ARG A 79 -7.65 8.26 -4.81
C ARG A 79 -8.14 6.86 -4.46
N TYR A 80 -7.24 6.05 -3.95
CA TYR A 80 -7.56 4.74 -3.41
C TYR A 80 -7.84 4.87 -1.91
N TYR A 81 -8.87 4.17 -1.44
CA TYR A 81 -9.30 4.13 -0.04
C TYR A 81 -9.42 2.69 0.41
N ILE A 82 -9.17 2.40 1.69
CA ILE A 82 -9.54 1.09 2.27
C ILE A 82 -11.07 0.94 2.15
N ALA A 83 -11.52 -0.19 1.60
CA ALA A 83 -12.93 -0.51 1.59
C ALA A 83 -13.38 -0.79 3.03
N GLU A 84 -14.45 -0.14 3.50
CA GLU A 84 -15.03 -0.48 4.81
C GLU A 84 -15.44 -1.95 4.79
N ILE A 85 -14.74 -2.75 5.59
CA ILE A 85 -15.08 -4.15 5.79
C ILE A 85 -16.25 -4.15 6.78
N GLY A 86 -17.47 -4.16 6.25
CA GLY A 86 -18.65 -4.54 7.01
C GLY A 86 -18.54 -5.95 7.59
#